data_AF-A0AA39TLJ0-F1
#
_entry.id   AF-A0AA39TLJ0-F1
#
_cell.length_a   1.000
_cell.length_b   1.000
_cell.length_c   1.000
_cell.angle_alpha   90.00
_cell.angle_beta   90.00
_cell.angle_gamma   90.00
#
_symmetry.space_group_name_H-M   'P 1'
#
loop_
_entity.id
_entity.type
_entity.pdbx_description
1 polymer ?
#
loop_
_entity_poly.entity_id
_entity_poly.type
_entity_poly.pdbx_seq_one_letter_code
_entity_poly.pdbx_strand_id
1 'polypeptide(L)' 'MTEDEISFIRDSLPSSCEDGFFDYLRGIDCSDVEVYAISEGSVVFPKVPLLRVEGPIAVVQLLETPF' A
#
# COMPACT_ATOMS: atom_id res chain seq x y z
N MET A 1 -0.16 2.00 -11.09
CA MET A 1 0.13 3.46 -11.05
C MET A 1 0.15 3.99 -12.48
N THR A 2 -0.24 5.23 -12.71
CA THR A 2 -0.20 5.88 -14.03
C THR A 2 1.23 6.29 -14.40
N GLU A 3 1.52 6.48 -15.70
CA GLU A 3 2.86 6.89 -16.14
C GLU A 3 3.27 8.28 -15.61
N ASP A 4 2.31 9.20 -15.47
CA ASP A 4 2.58 10.53 -14.93
C ASP A 4 3.02 10.46 -13.46
N GLU A 5 2.41 9.58 -12.65
CA GLU A 5 2.80 9.34 -11.26
C GLU A 5 4.21 8.72 -11.18
N ILE A 6 4.53 7.77 -12.06
CA ILE A 6 5.85 7.15 -12.10
C ILE A 6 6.93 8.16 -12.49
N SER A 7 6.67 9.03 -13.46
CA SER A 7 7.58 10.12 -13.83
C SER A 7 7.83 11.06 -12.65
N PHE A 8 6.76 11.46 -11.97
CA PHE A 8 6.86 12.34 -10.79
C PHE A 8 7.70 11.71 -9.68
N ILE A 9 7.51 10.42 -9.38
CA ILE A 9 8.28 9.70 -8.36
C ILE A 9 9.75 9.56 -8.76
N ARG A 10 10.02 9.29 -10.04
CA ARG A 10 11.39 9.22 -10.58
C ARG A 10 12.14 10.53 -10.43
N ASP A 11 11.47 11.66 -10.66
CA ASP A 11 12.06 12.99 -10.51
C ASP A 11 12.20 13.41 -9.04
N SER A 12 11.35 12.88 -8.16
CA SER A 12 11.32 13.21 -6.73
C SER A 12 12.31 12.40 -5.88
N LEU A 13 12.76 11.24 -6.37
CA LEU A 13 13.69 10.35 -5.68
C LEU A 13 15.14 10.58 -6.14
N PRO A 14 16.14 10.15 -5.34
CA PRO A 14 17.54 10.25 -5.75
C PRO A 14 17.80 9.53 -7.07
N SER A 15 18.64 10.11 -7.92
CA SER A 15 19.05 9.52 -9.21
C SER A 15 19.80 8.19 -9.09
N SER A 16 20.20 7.80 -7.88
CA SER A 16 20.77 6.47 -7.58
C SER A 16 19.72 5.36 -7.44
N CYS A 17 18.43 5.69 -7.52
CA CYS A 17 17.36 4.70 -7.44
C CYS A 17 17.38 3.81 -8.70
N GLU A 18 17.25 2.50 -8.50
CA GLU A 18 17.34 1.51 -9.57
C GLU A 18 16.11 1.56 -10.48
N ASP A 19 16.31 1.42 -11.79
CA ASP A 19 15.19 1.40 -12.75
C ASP A 19 14.14 0.31 -12.43
N GLY A 20 14.61 -0.84 -11.93
CA GLY A 20 13.75 -1.95 -11.53
C GLY A 20 12.77 -1.63 -10.40
N PHE A 21 13.05 -0.61 -9.57
CA PHE A 21 12.11 -0.13 -8.56
C PHE A 21 10.87 0.51 -9.21
N PHE A 22 11.05 1.30 -10.27
CA PHE A 22 9.93 1.92 -10.97
C PHE A 22 9.13 0.90 -11.78
N ASP A 23 9.79 -0.13 -12.32
CA ASP A 23 9.11 -1.25 -12.96
C ASP A 23 8.27 -2.05 -11.97
N TYR A 24 8.79 -2.27 -10.75
CA TYR A 24 8.02 -2.85 -9.65
C TYR A 24 6.78 -2.01 -9.30
N LEU A 25 6.93 -0.69 -9.16
CA LEU A 25 5.80 0.22 -8.88
C LEU A 25 4.71 0.21 -9.95
N ARG A 26 5.08 0.03 -11.23
CA ARG A 26 4.11 -0.10 -12.34
C ARG A 26 3.25 -1.35 -12.22
N GLY A 27 3.86 -2.46 -11.80
CA GLY A 27 3.18 -3.75 -11.63
C GLY A 27 2.46 -3.91 -10.31
N ILE A 28 2.57 -2.94 -9.39
CA ILE A 28 1.97 -3.05 -8.06
C ILE A 28 0.45 -2.97 -8.15
N ASP A 29 -0.22 -3.90 -7.48
CA ASP A 29 -1.66 -3.90 -7.26
C ASP A 29 -1.98 -4.49 -5.88
N CYS A 30 -3.27 -4.56 -5.55
CA CYS A 30 -3.76 -5.12 -4.27
C CYS A 30 -4.33 -6.54 -4.44
N SER A 31 -3.96 -7.27 -5.49
CA SER A 31 -4.55 -8.59 -5.79
C SER A 31 -4.23 -9.64 -4.72
N ASP A 32 -3.02 -9.59 -4.15
CA ASP A 32 -2.55 -10.48 -3.07
C ASP A 32 -2.77 -9.89 -1.66
N VAL A 33 -3.69 -8.92 -1.51
CA VAL A 33 -4.01 -8.28 -0.23
C VAL A 33 -5.33 -8.82 0.32
N GLU A 34 -5.29 -9.30 1.57
CA GLU A 34 -6.46 -9.71 2.32
C GLU A 34 -6.79 -8.66 3.40
N VAL A 35 -8.07 -8.27 3.47
CA VAL A 35 -8.55 -7.30 4.45
C VAL A 35 -9.60 -7.96 5.34
N TYR A 36 -9.35 -7.93 6.64
CA TYR A 36 -10.26 -8.38 7.68
C TYR A 36 -10.73 -7.16 8.45
N ALA A 37 -12.05 -7.01 8.62
CA ALA A 37 -12.62 -5.89 9.35
C ALA A 37 -13.76 -6.34 10.27
N ILE A 38 -13.95 -5.62 11.37
CA ILE A 38 -15.16 -5.75 12.18
C ILE A 38 -16.36 -5.25 11.36
N SER A 39 -17.50 -5.93 11.48
CA SER A 39 -18.74 -5.52 10.82
C SER A 39 -19.14 -4.10 11.21
N GLU A 40 -19.55 -3.30 10.23
CA GLU A 40 -20.02 -1.95 10.45
C GLU A 40 -21.17 -1.90 11.48
N GLY A 41 -21.17 -0.88 12.34
CA GLY A 41 -22.16 -0.72 13.40
C GLY A 41 -21.94 -1.59 14.65
N SER A 42 -20.88 -2.40 14.68
CA SER A 42 -20.53 -3.19 15.87
C SER A 42 -19.96 -2.32 16.99
N VAL A 43 -20.28 -2.66 18.24
CA VAL A 43 -19.64 -2.07 19.42
C VAL A 43 -18.24 -2.67 19.59
N VAL A 44 -17.24 -1.81 19.78
CA VAL A 44 -15.83 -2.20 19.93
C VAL A 44 -15.24 -1.67 21.23
N PHE A 45 -14.21 -2.35 21.73
CA PHE A 45 -13.49 -1.99 22.96
C PHE A 45 -12.09 -1.46 22.62
N PRO A 46 -11.46 -0.67 23.52
CA PRO A 46 -10.08 -0.24 23.33
C PRO A 46 -9.12 -1.42 23.14
N LYS A 47 -8.11 -1.24 22.29
CA LYS A 47 -7.07 -2.24 21.96
C LYS A 47 -7.58 -3.50 21.23
N VAL A 48 -8.74 -3.41 20.60
CA VAL A 48 -9.22 -4.41 19.64
C VAL A 48 -8.87 -3.95 18.23
N PRO A 49 -8.24 -4.79 17.39
CA PRO A 49 -7.96 -4.43 16.00
C PRO A 49 -9.28 -4.26 15.23
N LEU A 50 -9.50 -3.07 14.69
CA LEU A 50 -10.70 -2.78 13.88
C LEU A 50 -10.56 -3.32 12.45
N LEU A 51 -9.33 -3.28 11.94
CA LEU A 51 -8.94 -3.71 10.61
C LEU A 51 -7.59 -4.43 10.71
N ARG A 52 -7.44 -5.50 9.93
CA ARG A 52 -6.19 -6.23 9.76
C ARG A 52 -5.98 -6.43 8.27
N VAL A 53 -4.84 -5.95 7.77
CA VAL A 53 -4.42 -6.09 6.38
C VAL A 53 -3.27 -7.09 6.33
N GLU A 54 -3.37 -8.09 5.47
CA GLU A 54 -2.35 -9.12 5.26
C GLU A 54 -1.98 -9.16 3.76
N GLY A 55 -0.70 -9.38 3.44
CA GLY A 55 -0.21 -9.35 2.07
C GLY A 55 1.29 -9.04 1.96
N PRO A 56 1.80 -8.80 0.75
CA PRO A 56 3.20 -8.45 0.53
C PRO A 56 3.58 -7.16 1.29
N ILE A 57 4.70 -7.19 2.02
CA ILE A 57 5.11 -6.12 2.95
C ILE A 57 5.11 -4.73 2.30
N ALA A 58 5.65 -4.60 1.08
CA ALA A 58 5.72 -3.32 0.40
C ALA A 58 4.33 -2.76 0.04
N VAL A 59 3.35 -3.62 -0.27
CA VAL A 59 1.98 -3.20 -0.62
C VAL A 59 1.22 -2.83 0.63
N VAL A 60 1.23 -3.69 1.66
CA VAL A 60 0.50 -3.42 2.91
C VAL A 60 1.06 -2.21 3.65
N GLN A 61 2.35 -1.91 3.50
CA GLN A 61 2.95 -0.69 4.04
C GLN A 61 2.46 0.58 3.32
N LEU A 62 2.26 0.53 2.00
CA LEU A 62 1.67 1.66 1.26
C LEU A 62 0.21 1.91 1.69
N LEU A 63 -0.49 0.87 2.13
CA LEU A 63 -1.83 0.97 2.69
C LEU A 63 -1.84 1.49 4.15
N GLU A 64 -0.70 1.72 4.81
CA GLU A 64 -0.71 2.23 6.20
C GLU A 64 -1.19 3.68 6.29
N THR A 65 -0.85 4.55 5.33
CA THR A 65 -1.20 5.98 5.37
C THR A 65 -2.63 6.33 4.96
N PRO A 66 -3.22 5.70 3.92
CA PRO A 66 -4.61 5.98 3.55
C PRO A 66 -5.65 5.42 4.54
N PHE A 67 -5.25 4.53 5.45
CA PHE A 67 -6.10 3.94 6.49
C PHE A 67 -5.84 4.55 7.87
#